data_AF-A0A8B8EV91-F1
#
_entry.id   AF-A0A8B8EV91-F1
#
_cell.length_a   1.000
_cell.length_b   1.000
_cell.length_c   1.000
_cell.angle_alpha   90.00
_cell.angle_beta   90.00
_cell.angle_gamma   90.00
#
_symmetry.space_group_name_H-M   'P 1'
#
loop_
_entity.id
_entity.type
_entity.pdbx_description
1 polymer ?
#
loop_
_entity_poly.entity_id
_entity_poly.type
_entity_poly.pdbx_seq_one_letter_code
_entity_poly.pdbx_strand_id
1 'polypeptide(L)'
;MEIPLPKCKTHKDHQCEFYCLQCDAVICGKCLVNFHNKHGVEDLEELCLSRRKIIATERETVKNAVSLYQHLAKEIGAEEERIKEKYLIVENEIRIHGEKLEEAARKAKEEYIKRTRERKIEDLKRLEEQRETIRGNLEEARKVEQALPESLNTCEGILSFKVGAKILPEVPKLQKIEHPEFVPNCDYLQEMVDKFGNLAI
;
A
#
# COMPACT_ATOMS: atom_id res chain seq x y z
N MET A 1 15.45 -63.08 21.31
CA MET A 1 16.09 -63.25 20.00
C MET A 1 17.59 -63.35 20.21
N GLU A 2 18.14 -64.53 19.91
CA GLU A 2 19.59 -64.79 19.86
C GLU A 2 20.27 -63.86 18.85
N ILE A 3 21.49 -63.41 19.16
CA ILE A 3 22.28 -62.56 18.26
C ILE A 3 23.26 -63.47 17.52
N PRO A 4 23.14 -63.64 16.19
CA PRO A 4 24.02 -64.54 15.45
C PRO A 4 25.45 -64.00 15.46
N LEU A 5 26.36 -64.77 16.04
CA LEU A 5 27.78 -64.42 16.10
C LEU A 5 28.47 -64.62 14.75
N PRO A 6 29.32 -63.67 14.32
CA PRO A 6 30.00 -63.75 13.03
C PRO A 6 31.06 -64.85 13.03
N LYS A 7 31.33 -65.44 11.86
CA LYS A 7 32.49 -66.32 11.66
C LYS A 7 33.78 -65.52 11.62
N CYS A 8 34.86 -66.10 12.16
CA CYS A 8 36.16 -65.48 12.11
C CYS A 8 36.71 -65.47 10.68
N LYS A 9 37.21 -64.30 10.24
CA LYS A 9 37.79 -64.12 8.90
C LYS A 9 39.08 -64.93 8.70
N THR A 10 39.86 -65.12 9.77
CA THR A 10 41.16 -65.82 9.74
C THR A 10 41.04 -67.30 10.08
N HIS A 11 40.06 -67.66 10.94
CA HIS A 11 39.85 -69.02 11.41
C HIS A 11 38.45 -69.48 11.02
N LYS A 12 38.32 -69.99 9.78
CA LYS A 12 37.02 -70.23 9.11
C LYS A 12 36.04 -71.15 9.88
N ASP A 13 36.58 -72.02 10.74
CA ASP A 13 35.80 -72.98 11.54
C ASP A 13 35.41 -72.45 12.93
N HIS A 14 35.78 -71.22 13.27
CA HIS A 14 35.52 -70.62 14.58
C HIS A 14 34.58 -69.41 14.47
N GLN A 15 33.67 -69.28 15.43
CA GLN A 15 32.87 -68.07 15.64
C GLN A 15 33.65 -67.05 16.47
N CYS A 16 33.38 -65.76 16.25
CA CYS A 16 33.90 -64.70 17.09
C CYS A 16 32.99 -64.51 18.30
N GLU A 17 33.54 -64.67 19.49
CA GLU A 17 32.84 -64.57 20.78
C GLU A 17 33.32 -63.35 21.58
N PHE A 18 34.41 -62.70 21.15
CA PHE A 18 35.03 -61.60 21.87
C PHE A 18 35.11 -60.34 21.00
N TYR A 19 35.06 -59.17 21.65
CA TYR A 19 35.36 -57.88 21.03
C TYR A 19 36.65 -57.31 21.64
N CYS A 20 37.63 -57.03 20.79
CA CYS A 20 38.90 -56.44 21.21
C CYS A 20 38.79 -54.91 21.26
N LEU A 21 38.95 -54.33 22.45
CA LEU A 21 38.77 -52.91 22.70
C LEU A 21 39.82 -52.04 21.98
N GLN A 22 41.07 -52.50 21.94
CA GLN A 22 42.18 -51.77 21.33
C GLN A 22 42.13 -51.81 19.80
N CYS A 23 41.54 -52.86 19.23
CA CYS A 23 41.50 -53.06 17.78
C CYS A 23 40.15 -52.73 17.16
N ASP A 24 39.12 -52.44 17.97
CA ASP A 24 37.73 -52.25 17.51
C ASP A 24 37.29 -53.39 16.58
N ALA A 25 37.51 -54.63 17.02
CA ALA A 25 37.34 -55.80 16.17
C ALA A 25 36.72 -57.00 16.90
N VAL A 26 35.82 -57.69 16.22
CA VAL A 26 35.28 -58.99 16.67
C VAL A 26 36.27 -60.11 16.37
N ILE A 27 36.61 -60.91 17.39
CA ILE A 27 37.65 -61.94 17.31
C ILE A 27 37.18 -63.26 17.93
N CYS A 28 37.75 -64.38 17.47
CA CYS A 28 37.54 -65.70 18.09
C CYS A 28 38.63 -66.02 19.11
N GLY A 29 38.45 -67.09 19.89
CA GLY A 29 39.43 -67.52 20.89
C GLY A 29 40.86 -67.74 20.33
N LYS A 30 41.01 -68.22 19.09
CA LYS A 30 42.33 -68.36 18.44
C LYS A 30 42.99 -67.00 18.16
N CYS A 31 42.21 -66.02 17.72
CA CYS A 31 42.72 -64.66 17.53
C CYS A 31 43.17 -64.04 18.86
N LEU A 32 42.38 -64.24 19.92
CA LEU A 32 42.70 -63.76 21.26
C LEU A 32 44.07 -64.27 21.72
N VAL A 33 44.33 -65.58 21.61
CA VAL A 33 45.59 -66.17 22.07
C VAL A 33 46.80 -65.79 21.19
N ASN A 34 46.62 -65.77 19.86
CA ASN A 34 47.76 -65.65 18.94
C ASN A 34 48.16 -64.20 18.64
N PHE A 35 47.19 -63.27 18.63
CA PHE A 35 47.40 -61.91 18.12
C PHE A 35 46.94 -60.81 19.08
N HIS A 36 46.01 -61.11 19.99
CA HIS A 36 45.42 -60.11 20.90
C HIS A 36 45.61 -60.44 22.39
N ASN A 37 46.62 -61.25 22.73
CA ASN A 37 46.80 -61.82 24.07
C ASN A 37 47.14 -60.80 25.17
N LYS A 38 47.44 -59.57 24.78
CA LYS A 38 47.71 -58.44 25.69
C LYS A 38 46.63 -57.35 25.62
N HIS A 39 45.58 -57.55 24.83
CA HIS A 39 44.51 -56.57 24.67
C HIS A 39 43.36 -56.86 25.64
N GLY A 40 42.63 -55.81 25.99
CA GLY A 40 41.38 -55.93 26.71
C GLY A 40 40.31 -56.47 25.76
N VAL A 41 39.52 -57.42 26.25
CA VAL A 41 38.40 -57.99 25.50
C VAL A 41 37.13 -57.99 26.33
N GLU A 42 36.01 -57.81 25.66
CA GLU A 42 34.67 -57.99 26.22
C GLU A 42 33.98 -59.16 25.51
N ASP A 43 33.01 -59.76 26.19
CA ASP A 43 32.11 -60.74 25.56
C ASP A 43 31.26 -60.05 24.48
N LEU A 44 31.28 -60.60 23.27
CA LEU A 44 30.62 -59.99 22.12
C LEU A 44 29.10 -60.03 22.23
N GLU A 45 28.54 -61.12 22.77
CA GLU A 45 27.10 -61.26 22.91
C GLU A 45 26.57 -60.27 23.94
N GLU A 46 27.18 -60.19 25.12
CA GLU A 46 26.82 -59.22 26.17
C GLU A 46 26.93 -57.78 25.67
N LEU A 47 28.02 -57.45 24.96
CA LEU A 47 28.21 -56.13 24.37
C LEU A 47 27.11 -55.80 23.34
N CYS A 48 26.76 -56.76 22.48
CA CYS A 48 25.69 -56.57 21.50
C CYS A 48 24.31 -56.43 22.17
N LEU A 49 24.03 -57.19 23.23
CA LEU A 49 22.81 -57.08 24.02
C LEU A 49 22.68 -55.70 24.67
N SER A 50 23.77 -55.18 25.24
CA SER A 50 23.85 -53.85 25.82
C SER A 50 23.62 -52.75 24.78
N ARG A 51 24.37 -52.78 23.66
CA ARG A 51 24.21 -51.82 22.56
C ARG A 51 22.81 -51.88 21.93
N ARG A 52 22.21 -53.06 21.81
CA ARG A 52 20.84 -53.22 21.29
C ARG A 52 19.80 -52.51 22.15
N LYS A 53 19.94 -52.53 23.49
CA LYS A 53 19.06 -51.79 24.40
C LYS A 53 19.18 -50.29 24.18
N ILE A 54 20.41 -49.77 24.07
CA ILE A 54 20.68 -48.35 23.77
C ILE A 54 20.02 -47.96 22.43
N ILE A 55 20.27 -48.74 21.37
CA ILE A 55 19.68 -48.49 20.04
C ILE A 55 18.15 -48.49 20.09
N ALA A 56 17.53 -49.38 20.88
CA ALA A 56 16.09 -49.41 21.03
C ALA A 56 15.54 -48.14 21.71
N THR A 57 16.22 -47.65 22.75
CA THR A 57 15.86 -46.39 23.43
C THR A 57 16.07 -45.17 22.53
N GLU A 58 17.20 -45.10 21.84
CA GLU A 58 17.49 -44.01 20.89
C GLU A 58 16.48 -44.00 19.73
N ARG A 59 16.10 -45.18 19.23
CA ARG A 59 15.08 -45.30 18.18
C ARG A 59 13.75 -44.67 18.59
N GLU A 60 13.30 -44.88 19.83
CA GLU A 60 12.06 -44.27 20.31
C GLU A 60 12.20 -42.75 20.48
N THR A 61 13.35 -42.29 20.97
CA THR A 61 13.68 -40.86 21.07
C THR A 61 13.64 -40.18 19.70
N VAL A 62 14.29 -40.77 18.70
CA VAL A 62 14.28 -40.27 17.31
C VAL A 62 12.86 -40.27 16.73
N LYS A 63 12.07 -41.32 16.97
CA LYS A 63 10.68 -41.39 16.50
C LYS A 63 9.82 -40.26 17.08
N ASN A 64 9.97 -39.96 18.37
CA ASN A 64 9.29 -38.85 19.02
C ASN A 64 9.75 -37.49 18.45
N ALA A 65 11.05 -37.31 18.22
CA ALA A 65 11.59 -36.11 17.61
C ALA A 65 11.06 -35.90 16.18
N VAL A 66 10.98 -36.96 15.36
CA VAL A 66 10.39 -36.89 14.01
C VAL A 66 8.94 -36.43 14.07
N SER A 67 8.14 -36.97 14.98
CA SER A 67 6.74 -36.54 15.17
C SER A 67 6.65 -35.06 15.56
N LEU A 68 7.49 -34.61 16.49
CA LEU A 68 7.55 -33.21 16.91
C LEU A 68 7.95 -32.29 15.75
N TYR A 69 8.96 -32.65 14.97
CA TYR A 69 9.39 -31.85 13.82
C TYR A 69 8.31 -31.78 12.74
N GLN A 70 7.54 -32.85 12.52
CA GLN A 70 6.39 -32.82 11.62
C GLN A 70 5.28 -31.89 12.12
N HIS A 71 5.05 -31.84 13.43
CA HIS A 71 4.09 -30.90 14.03
C HIS A 71 4.54 -29.45 13.85
N LEU A 72 5.78 -29.14 14.25
CA LEU A 72 6.35 -27.79 14.14
C LEU A 72 6.37 -27.30 12.68
N ALA A 73 6.68 -28.18 11.73
CA ALA A 73 6.64 -27.84 10.30
C ALA A 73 5.23 -27.43 9.84
N LYS A 74 4.18 -28.08 10.36
CA LYS A 74 2.79 -27.71 10.06
C LYS A 74 2.41 -26.38 10.71
N GLU A 75 2.84 -26.15 11.95
CA GLU A 75 2.58 -24.87 12.64
C GLU A 75 3.25 -23.70 11.93
N ILE A 76 4.49 -23.87 11.47
CA ILE A 76 5.18 -22.86 10.65
C ILE A 76 4.41 -22.60 9.36
N GLY A 77 3.97 -23.65 8.65
CA GLY A 77 3.18 -23.47 7.42
C GLY A 77 1.85 -22.74 7.67
N ALA A 78 1.17 -23.03 8.78
CA ALA A 78 -0.05 -22.32 9.16
C ALA A 78 0.23 -20.83 9.50
N GLU A 79 1.34 -20.56 10.18
CA GLU A 79 1.76 -19.20 10.54
C GLU A 79 2.18 -18.38 9.31
N GLU A 80 2.84 -19.01 8.33
CA GLU A 80 3.18 -18.39 7.04
C GLU A 80 1.91 -17.92 6.31
N GLU A 81 0.91 -18.78 6.18
CA GLU A 81 -0.37 -18.41 5.55
C GLU A 81 -1.11 -17.32 6.34
N ARG A 82 -1.13 -17.44 7.67
CA ARG A 82 -1.73 -16.42 8.55
C ARG A 82 -1.07 -15.05 8.38
N ILE A 83 0.25 -15.01 8.24
CA ILE A 83 0.99 -13.75 8.05
C ILE A 83 0.73 -13.18 6.65
N LYS A 84 0.76 -14.00 5.60
CA LYS A 84 0.43 -13.56 4.22
C LYS A 84 -0.96 -12.91 4.15
N GLU A 85 -1.96 -13.54 4.75
CA GLU A 85 -3.33 -13.00 4.79
C GLU A 85 -3.38 -11.66 5.51
N LYS A 86 -2.72 -11.54 6.67
CA LYS A 86 -2.68 -10.26 7.41
C LYS A 86 -2.02 -9.15 6.62
N TYR A 87 -0.90 -9.41 5.95
CA TYR A 87 -0.24 -8.39 5.12
C TYR A 87 -1.12 -7.97 3.94
N LEU A 88 -1.81 -8.92 3.29
CA LEU A 88 -2.76 -8.61 2.22
C LEU A 88 -3.90 -7.70 2.70
N ILE A 89 -4.41 -7.93 3.91
CA ILE A 89 -5.44 -7.06 4.53
C ILE A 89 -4.88 -5.65 4.72
N VAL A 90 -3.69 -5.52 5.31
CA VAL A 90 -3.06 -4.21 5.55
C VAL A 90 -2.81 -3.45 4.24
N GLU A 91 -2.28 -4.13 3.21
CA GLU A 91 -2.10 -3.53 1.87
C GLU A 91 -3.42 -3.01 1.29
N ASN A 92 -4.49 -3.80 1.44
CA ASN A 92 -5.81 -3.42 0.97
C ASN A 92 -6.39 -2.22 1.73
N GLU A 93 -6.17 -2.14 3.05
CA GLU A 93 -6.57 -0.99 3.87
C GLU A 93 -5.83 0.28 3.46
N ILE A 94 -4.51 0.19 3.23
CA ILE A 94 -3.69 1.30 2.72
C ILE A 94 -4.24 1.78 1.37
N ARG A 95 -4.52 0.86 0.44
CA ARG A 95 -5.07 1.17 -0.89
C ARG A 95 -6.41 1.90 -0.77
N ILE A 96 -7.34 1.36 0.01
CA ILE A 96 -8.67 1.97 0.22
C ILE A 96 -8.56 3.35 0.86
N HIS A 97 -7.63 3.55 1.78
CA HIS A 97 -7.39 4.86 2.38
C HIS A 97 -6.91 5.87 1.34
N GLY A 98 -5.93 5.50 0.51
CA GLY A 98 -5.44 6.33 -0.60
C GLY A 98 -6.55 6.71 -1.58
N GLU A 99 -7.35 5.74 -2.02
CA GLU A 99 -8.48 5.97 -2.94
C GLU A 99 -9.50 6.97 -2.39
N LYS A 100 -9.77 6.94 -1.08
CA LYS A 100 -10.67 7.92 -0.43
C LYS A 100 -10.10 9.34 -0.44
N LEU A 101 -8.79 9.49 -0.23
CA LEU A 101 -8.13 10.80 -0.27
C LEU A 101 -8.11 11.36 -1.68
N GLU A 102 -7.79 10.53 -2.68
CA GLU A 102 -7.83 10.91 -4.10
C GLU A 102 -9.23 11.36 -4.52
N GLU A 103 -10.27 10.62 -4.11
CA GLU A 103 -11.65 10.96 -4.39
C GLU A 103 -12.07 12.29 -3.73
N ALA A 104 -11.65 12.54 -2.49
CA ALA A 104 -11.91 13.80 -1.82
C ALA A 104 -11.23 14.98 -2.53
N ALA A 105 -9.97 14.83 -2.93
CA ALA A 105 -9.24 15.83 -3.69
C ALA A 105 -9.89 16.10 -5.06
N ARG A 106 -10.33 15.04 -5.75
CA ARG A 106 -11.04 15.15 -7.03
C ARG A 106 -12.34 15.94 -6.89
N LYS A 107 -13.17 15.65 -5.88
CA LYS A 107 -14.41 16.39 -5.61
C LYS A 107 -14.15 17.86 -5.31
N ALA A 108 -13.14 18.16 -4.47
CA ALA A 108 -12.77 19.53 -4.16
C ALA A 108 -12.37 20.30 -5.42
N LYS A 109 -11.51 19.72 -6.26
CA LYS A 109 -11.12 20.29 -7.56
C LYS A 109 -12.33 20.60 -8.44
N GLU A 110 -13.24 19.64 -8.59
CA GLU A 110 -14.44 19.79 -9.42
C GLU A 110 -15.35 20.92 -8.91
N GLU A 111 -15.52 21.04 -7.59
CA GLU A 111 -16.31 22.10 -6.95
C GLU A 111 -15.71 23.49 -7.19
N TYR A 112 -14.39 23.68 -7.05
CA TYR A 112 -13.76 24.97 -7.33
C TYR A 112 -13.86 25.38 -8.81
N ILE A 113 -13.72 24.41 -9.73
CA ILE A 113 -13.94 24.64 -11.15
C ILE A 113 -15.38 25.06 -11.41
N LYS A 114 -16.35 24.38 -10.79
CA LYS A 114 -17.77 24.69 -10.91
C LYS A 114 -18.08 26.11 -10.45
N ARG A 115 -17.65 26.48 -9.24
CA ARG A 115 -17.84 27.85 -8.69
C ARG A 115 -17.23 28.92 -9.59
N THR A 116 -16.04 28.65 -10.14
CA THR A 116 -15.38 29.59 -11.06
C THR A 116 -16.20 29.79 -12.33
N ARG A 117 -16.77 28.72 -12.89
CA ARG A 117 -17.65 28.80 -14.07
C ARG A 117 -18.95 29.56 -13.76
N GLU A 118 -19.56 29.30 -12.62
CA GLU A 118 -20.78 30.00 -12.18
C GLU A 118 -20.52 31.51 -12.04
N ARG A 119 -19.45 31.89 -11.33
CA ARG A 119 -19.06 33.29 -11.18
C ARG A 119 -18.79 33.98 -12.51
N LYS A 120 -18.10 33.30 -13.43
CA LYS A 120 -17.90 33.80 -14.80
C LYS A 120 -19.21 34.08 -15.52
N ILE A 121 -20.21 33.20 -15.39
CA ILE A 121 -21.53 33.39 -16.02
C ILE A 121 -22.21 34.63 -15.43
N GLU A 122 -22.20 34.79 -14.11
CA GLU A 122 -22.79 35.95 -13.42
C GLU A 122 -22.10 37.26 -13.81
N ASP A 123 -20.77 37.27 -13.84
CA ASP A 123 -19.98 38.42 -14.22
C ASP A 123 -20.24 38.85 -15.68
N LEU A 124 -20.29 37.87 -16.60
CA LEU A 124 -20.64 38.15 -18.01
C LEU A 124 -22.06 38.68 -18.16
N LYS A 125 -23.02 38.17 -17.37
CA LYS A 125 -24.39 38.67 -17.37
C LYS A 125 -24.46 40.13 -16.88
N ARG A 126 -23.71 40.49 -15.85
CA ARG A 126 -23.62 41.89 -15.38
C ARG A 126 -23.02 42.82 -16.43
N LEU A 127 -22.03 42.37 -17.19
CA LEU A 127 -21.47 43.14 -18.31
C LEU A 127 -22.47 43.28 -19.46
N GLU A 128 -23.25 42.22 -19.74
CA GLU A 128 -24.35 42.25 -20.70
C GLU A 128 -25.38 43.32 -20.34
N GLU A 129 -25.85 43.35 -19.09
CA GLU A 129 -26.82 44.33 -18.61
C GLU A 129 -26.30 45.78 -18.71
N GLN A 130 -25.01 46.01 -18.41
CA GLN A 130 -24.37 47.31 -18.63
C GLN A 130 -24.32 47.68 -20.12
N ARG A 131 -24.00 46.73 -20.99
CA ARG A 131 -23.95 46.95 -22.45
C ARG A 131 -25.31 47.32 -23.01
N GLU A 132 -26.36 46.61 -22.58
CA GLU A 132 -27.73 46.87 -23.01
C GLU A 132 -28.23 48.25 -22.56
N THR A 133 -27.92 48.63 -21.32
CA THR A 133 -28.23 49.97 -20.80
C THR A 133 -27.58 51.07 -21.64
N ILE A 134 -26.28 50.92 -21.94
CA ILE A 134 -25.54 51.90 -22.76
C ILE A 134 -26.08 51.94 -24.18
N ARG A 135 -26.41 50.78 -24.77
CA ARG A 135 -26.99 50.70 -26.11
C ARG A 135 -28.32 51.45 -26.18
N GLY A 136 -29.22 51.24 -25.22
CA GLY A 136 -30.48 51.97 -25.14
C GLY A 136 -30.29 53.49 -25.03
N ASN A 137 -29.42 53.94 -24.12
CA ASN A 137 -29.11 55.37 -23.97
C ASN A 137 -28.52 55.97 -25.26
N LEU A 138 -27.68 55.21 -25.97
CA LEU A 138 -27.09 55.65 -27.23
C LEU A 138 -28.14 55.79 -28.35
N GLU A 139 -29.09 54.85 -28.44
CA GLU A 139 -30.19 54.94 -29.40
C GLU A 139 -31.09 56.14 -29.14
N GLU A 140 -31.44 56.41 -27.87
CA GLU A 140 -32.19 57.59 -27.49
C GLU A 140 -31.42 58.89 -27.81
N ALA A 141 -30.13 58.94 -27.48
CA ALA A 141 -29.28 60.08 -27.79
C ALA A 141 -29.21 60.39 -29.30
N ARG A 142 -29.10 59.36 -30.14
CA ARG A 142 -29.12 59.53 -31.60
C ARG A 142 -30.46 60.07 -32.12
N LYS A 143 -31.60 59.59 -31.57
CA LYS A 143 -32.92 60.09 -31.97
C LYS A 143 -33.09 61.57 -31.63
N VAL A 144 -32.66 61.96 -30.43
CA VAL A 144 -32.65 63.36 -30.00
C VAL A 144 -31.75 64.19 -30.92
N GLU A 145 -30.51 63.75 -31.16
CA GLU A 145 -29.56 64.43 -32.05
C GLU A 145 -30.15 64.69 -33.44
N GLN A 146 -30.85 63.70 -34.01
CA GLN A 146 -31.49 63.82 -35.33
C GLN A 146 -32.69 64.78 -35.36
N ALA A 147 -33.42 64.94 -34.25
CA ALA A 147 -34.60 65.80 -34.17
C ALA A 147 -34.29 67.28 -33.86
N LEU A 148 -33.12 67.55 -33.27
CA LEU A 148 -32.72 68.91 -32.89
C LEU A 148 -32.60 69.90 -34.07
N PRO A 149 -32.07 69.54 -35.26
CA PRO A 149 -31.99 70.46 -36.40
C PRO A 149 -33.34 71.04 -36.85
N GLU A 150 -34.40 70.23 -36.91
CA GLU A 150 -35.75 70.71 -37.29
C GLU A 150 -36.29 71.72 -36.27
N SER A 151 -36.00 71.49 -34.99
CA SER A 151 -36.37 72.37 -33.89
C SER A 151 -35.60 73.70 -33.90
N LEU A 152 -34.37 73.72 -34.45
CA LEU A 152 -33.55 74.94 -34.59
C LEU A 152 -33.93 75.80 -35.81
N ASN A 153 -34.52 75.20 -36.84
CA ASN A 153 -34.75 75.85 -38.13
C ASN A 153 -36.11 76.57 -38.25
N THR A 154 -36.97 76.47 -37.23
CA THR A 154 -38.31 77.09 -37.23
C THR A 154 -38.58 77.89 -35.95
N CYS A 155 -39.28 79.03 -36.04
CA CYS A 155 -39.63 79.84 -34.87
C CYS A 155 -40.48 79.05 -33.86
N GLU A 156 -41.40 78.21 -34.33
CA GLU A 156 -42.23 77.35 -33.48
C GLU A 156 -41.39 76.29 -32.77
N GLY A 157 -40.47 75.63 -33.48
CA GLY A 157 -39.52 74.67 -32.92
C GLY A 157 -38.66 75.29 -31.81
N ILE A 158 -38.07 76.47 -32.06
CA ILE A 158 -37.21 77.18 -31.10
C ILE A 158 -37.99 77.53 -29.83
N LEU A 159 -39.22 78.03 -29.96
CA LEU A 159 -40.05 78.43 -28.81
C LEU A 159 -40.61 77.23 -28.03
N SER A 160 -40.80 76.09 -28.70
CA SER A 160 -41.24 74.83 -28.05
C SER A 160 -40.15 74.18 -27.20
N PHE A 161 -38.89 74.53 -27.43
CA PHE A 161 -37.76 74.00 -26.69
C PHE A 161 -37.69 74.60 -25.28
N LYS A 162 -37.97 73.77 -24.27
CA LYS A 162 -37.95 74.20 -22.87
C LYS A 162 -36.51 74.34 -22.36
N VAL A 163 -36.10 75.59 -22.12
CA VAL A 163 -34.80 75.90 -21.50
C VAL A 163 -34.72 75.23 -20.12
N GLY A 164 -33.71 74.37 -19.93
CA GLY A 164 -33.47 73.65 -18.67
C GLY A 164 -34.10 72.26 -18.56
N ALA A 165 -34.80 71.76 -19.59
CA ALA A 165 -35.24 70.36 -19.63
C ALA A 165 -34.04 69.42 -19.80
N LYS A 166 -34.03 68.33 -19.02
CA LYS A 166 -33.04 67.26 -19.17
C LYS A 166 -33.41 66.43 -20.41
N ILE A 167 -32.59 66.55 -21.46
CA ILE A 167 -32.87 65.97 -22.78
C ILE A 167 -32.48 64.49 -22.85
N LEU A 168 -31.47 64.08 -22.08
CA LEU A 168 -30.95 62.72 -22.06
C LEU A 168 -30.85 62.18 -20.63
N PRO A 169 -30.92 60.85 -20.46
CA PRO A 169 -30.60 60.22 -19.19
C PRO A 169 -29.16 60.56 -18.73
N GLU A 170 -28.92 60.45 -17.42
CA GLU A 170 -27.56 60.58 -16.88
C GLU A 170 -26.65 59.48 -17.45
N VAL A 171 -25.41 59.85 -17.75
CA VAL A 171 -24.40 58.89 -18.23
C VAL A 171 -24.19 57.81 -17.17
N PRO A 172 -24.49 56.53 -17.47
CA PRO A 172 -24.33 55.46 -16.50
C PRO A 172 -22.87 55.31 -16.07
N LYS A 173 -22.64 55.06 -14.79
CA LYS A 173 -21.31 54.69 -14.29
C LYS A 173 -21.03 53.23 -14.59
N LEU A 174 -19.93 52.96 -15.30
CA LEU A 174 -19.46 51.60 -15.54
C LEU A 174 -19.01 50.96 -14.24
N GLN A 175 -19.49 49.75 -13.98
CA GLN A 175 -18.99 48.93 -12.87
C GLN A 175 -17.90 48.01 -13.38
N LYS A 176 -16.68 48.20 -12.87
CA LYS A 176 -15.58 47.26 -13.06
C LYS A 176 -15.89 45.96 -12.31
N ILE A 177 -15.70 44.83 -12.97
CA ILE A 177 -15.81 43.51 -12.36
C ILE A 177 -14.42 42.99 -12.02
N GLU A 178 -14.26 42.51 -10.79
CA GLU A 178 -13.05 41.84 -10.33
C GLU A 178 -13.23 40.33 -10.40
N HIS A 179 -12.22 39.62 -10.91
CA HIS A 179 -12.24 38.16 -11.01
C HIS A 179 -11.53 37.53 -9.82
N PRO A 180 -11.88 36.29 -9.43
CA PRO A 180 -11.13 35.57 -8.40
C PRO A 180 -9.77 35.14 -8.94
N GLU A 181 -8.81 34.97 -8.02
CA GLU A 181 -7.52 34.32 -8.28
C GLU A 181 -7.43 33.05 -7.43
N PHE A 182 -6.98 31.95 -8.03
CA PHE A 182 -6.79 30.70 -7.30
C PHE A 182 -5.36 30.63 -6.78
N VAL A 183 -5.23 30.54 -5.46
CA VAL A 183 -3.93 30.40 -4.77
C VAL A 183 -3.87 29.01 -4.15
N PRO A 184 -3.03 28.08 -4.68
CA PRO A 184 -2.91 26.75 -4.11
C PRO A 184 -2.18 26.77 -2.76
N ASN A 185 -2.61 25.93 -1.83
CA ASN A 185 -1.91 25.73 -0.56
C ASN A 185 -0.87 24.60 -0.70
N CYS A 186 0.36 24.97 -1.07
CA CYS A 186 1.44 24.02 -1.31
C CYS A 186 1.99 23.38 -0.02
N ASP A 187 2.06 24.13 1.09
CA ASP A 187 2.59 23.61 2.37
C ASP A 187 1.72 22.47 2.92
N TYR A 188 0.40 22.59 2.73
CA TYR A 188 -0.54 21.57 3.16
C TYR A 188 -0.39 20.24 2.39
N LEU A 189 0.08 20.26 1.14
CA LEU A 189 0.31 19.03 0.39
C LEU A 189 1.42 18.19 1.03
N GLN A 190 2.47 18.82 1.55
CA GLN A 190 3.54 18.13 2.25
C GLN A 190 3.03 17.51 3.57
N GLU A 191 2.24 18.27 4.34
CA GLU A 191 1.62 17.74 5.56
C GLU A 191 0.66 16.58 5.29
N MET A 192 -0.05 16.57 4.16
CA MET A 192 -0.94 15.47 3.79
C MET A 192 -0.18 14.14 3.60
N VAL A 193 1.05 14.20 3.07
CA VAL A 193 1.90 13.01 2.93
C VAL A 193 2.28 12.48 4.31
N ASP A 194 2.72 13.37 5.21
CA ASP A 194 3.11 12.99 6.57
C ASP A 194 1.92 12.46 7.40
N LYS A 195 0.71 12.93 7.10
CA LYS A 195 -0.55 12.53 7.75
C LYS A 195 -1.24 11.36 7.06
N PHE A 196 -0.65 10.76 6.02
CA PHE A 196 -1.25 9.67 5.26
C PHE A 196 -1.56 8.45 6.14
N GLY A 197 -0.64 8.11 7.04
CA GLY A 197 -0.80 6.98 7.95
C GLY A 197 0.54 6.39 8.35
N ASN A 198 0.52 5.45 9.31
CA ASN A 198 1.71 4.76 9.80
C ASN A 198 1.39 3.29 10.04
N LEU A 199 2.39 2.43 9.85
CA LEU A 199 2.34 1.04 10.31
C LEU A 199 2.71 1.00 11.80
N ALA A 200 1.86 0.38 12.62
CA ALA A 200 2.10 0.15 14.04
C ALA A 200 2.22 -1.35 14.31
N ILE A 201 3.08 -1.73 15.27
CA ILE A 201 3.31 -3.13 15.70
C ILE A 201 3.01 -3.23 17.19
#